data_AF-A0A1S0YRM9-F1
#
_entry.id   AF-A0A1S0YRM9-F1
#
_cell.length_a   1.000
_cell.length_b   1.000
_cell.length_c   1.000
_cell.angle_alpha   90.00
_cell.angle_beta   90.00
_cell.angle_gamma   90.00
#
_symmetry.space_group_name_H-M   'P 1'
#
loop_
_entity.id
_entity.type
_entity.pdbx_description
1 polymer ?
#
loop_
_entity_poly.entity_id
_entity_poly.type
_entity_poly.pdbx_seq_one_letter_code
_entity_poly.pdbx_strand_id
1 'polypeptide(L)'
;MFDPYRRPTVAVIGAGPAGATAAAECSFSGFDTTLFDMRSTIGGHLTAPDAEPVSKHFRYRTPYLKVTKVDGSAASAARHLAAAVNAGGAQFRANTTVTKAAFNEGEGQWEVTFSGADGTTGTERFDILIRATGEASPWIEVPGRPNIAADDLYLHYGAEVVGLPNALFVDGPFPTDRALKRHPLAVFEARGDYARRYARQLEIRGPGALTVKRDKWLVQPGAVRGIRSKLSEFDPAAHAFQRASNHADEARKSARTHAG
;
A
#
# COMPACT_ATOMS: atom_id res chain seq x y z
N MET A 1 8.48 -21.31 -20.32
CA MET A 1 7.75 -21.87 -19.17
C MET A 1 7.25 -20.69 -18.35
N PHE A 2 5.95 -20.64 -18.05
CA PHE A 2 5.39 -19.58 -17.22
C PHE A 2 5.85 -19.80 -15.77
N ASP A 3 6.28 -18.74 -15.10
CA ASP A 3 6.50 -18.80 -13.65
C ASP A 3 5.22 -19.29 -12.96
N PRO A 4 5.32 -20.03 -11.84
CA PRO A 4 4.13 -20.40 -11.09
C PRO A 4 3.37 -19.13 -10.75
N TYR A 5 2.17 -19.01 -11.32
CA TYR A 5 1.29 -17.89 -11.04
C TYR A 5 1.03 -17.85 -9.54
N ARG A 6 1.41 -16.74 -8.91
CA ARG A 6 1.11 -16.45 -7.51
C ARG A 6 0.47 -15.08 -7.44
N ARG A 7 -0.66 -14.99 -6.73
CA ARG A 7 -1.28 -13.70 -6.42
C ARG A 7 -0.42 -12.95 -5.40
N PRO A 8 -0.04 -11.70 -5.68
CA PRO A 8 0.70 -10.90 -4.72
C PRO A 8 -0.05 -10.72 -3.41
N THR A 9 0.69 -10.87 -2.33
CA THR A 9 0.29 -10.59 -0.96
C THR A 9 0.63 -9.14 -0.60
N VAL A 10 -0.27 -8.45 0.09
CA VAL A 10 -0.16 -7.02 0.36
C VAL A 10 -0.31 -6.76 1.86
N ALA A 11 0.71 -6.20 2.49
CA ALA A 11 0.60 -5.65 3.84
C ALA A 11 0.28 -4.15 3.76
N VAL A 12 -0.80 -3.73 4.42
CA VAL A 12 -1.15 -2.31 4.58
C VAL A 12 -1.05 -1.96 6.06
N ILE A 13 -0.23 -0.97 6.42
CA ILE A 13 0.03 -0.60 7.82
C ILE A 13 -0.65 0.75 8.12
N GLY A 14 -1.69 0.71 8.94
CA GLY A 14 -2.54 1.86 9.31
C GLY A 14 -3.91 1.82 8.64
N ALA A 15 -4.98 1.71 9.42
CA ALA A 15 -6.38 1.65 8.99
C ALA A 15 -7.08 3.02 9.02
N GLY A 16 -6.33 4.11 8.85
CA GLY A 16 -6.88 5.42 8.53
C GLY A 16 -7.44 5.49 7.09
N PRO A 17 -7.89 6.68 6.63
CA PRO A 17 -8.45 6.84 5.29
C PRO A 17 -7.55 6.34 4.16
N ALA A 18 -6.23 6.54 4.27
CA ALA A 18 -5.28 6.12 3.25
C ALA A 18 -5.20 4.59 3.14
N GLY A 19 -4.92 3.91 4.26
CA GLY A 19 -4.73 2.47 4.27
C GLY A 19 -6.03 1.70 4.12
N ALA A 20 -7.16 2.19 4.67
CA ALA A 20 -8.46 1.60 4.40
C ALA A 20 -8.80 1.63 2.90
N THR A 21 -8.48 2.72 2.21
CA THR A 21 -8.69 2.82 0.76
C THR A 21 -7.76 1.91 -0.02
N ALA A 22 -6.47 1.88 0.31
CA ALA A 22 -5.52 0.99 -0.35
C ALA A 22 -5.86 -0.50 -0.13
N ALA A 23 -6.23 -0.87 1.10
CA ALA A 23 -6.62 -2.23 1.43
C ALA A 23 -7.89 -2.64 0.69
N ALA A 24 -8.90 -1.77 0.64
CA ALA A 24 -10.14 -2.04 -0.09
C ALA A 24 -9.90 -2.18 -1.61
N GLU A 25 -9.11 -1.31 -2.23
CA GLU A 25 -8.78 -1.39 -3.67
C GLU A 25 -7.99 -2.66 -4.03
N CYS A 26 -6.97 -3.01 -3.23
CA CYS A 26 -6.16 -4.21 -3.45
C CYS A 26 -6.98 -5.49 -3.25
N SER A 27 -7.72 -5.61 -2.16
CA SER A 27 -8.55 -6.79 -1.87
C SER A 27 -9.70 -6.95 -2.87
N PHE A 28 -10.37 -5.86 -3.24
CA PHE A 28 -11.41 -5.88 -4.28
C PHE A 28 -10.87 -6.36 -5.64
N SER A 29 -9.58 -6.15 -5.90
CA SER A 29 -8.90 -6.64 -7.11
C SER A 29 -8.44 -8.10 -7.04
N GLY A 30 -8.71 -8.78 -5.92
CA GLY A 30 -8.39 -10.19 -5.69
C GLY A 30 -7.00 -10.45 -5.11
N PHE A 31 -6.30 -9.43 -4.61
CA PHE A 31 -5.01 -9.60 -3.95
C PHE A 31 -5.16 -9.92 -2.47
N ASP A 32 -4.37 -10.88 -1.98
CA ASP A 32 -4.39 -11.30 -0.57
C ASP A 32 -3.85 -10.18 0.31
N THR A 33 -4.77 -9.40 0.88
CA THR A 33 -4.45 -8.12 1.53
C THR A 33 -4.72 -8.19 3.03
N THR A 34 -3.69 -7.90 3.82
CA THR A 34 -3.80 -7.75 5.27
C THR A 34 -3.65 -6.29 5.66
N LEU A 35 -4.66 -5.76 6.36
CA LEU A 35 -4.66 -4.41 6.93
C LEU A 35 -4.37 -4.48 8.42
N PHE A 36 -3.20 -4.00 8.83
CA PHE A 36 -2.78 -3.92 10.22
C PHE A 36 -3.14 -2.56 10.82
N ASP A 37 -3.63 -2.55 12.05
CA ASP A 37 -3.72 -1.33 12.85
C ASP A 37 -3.54 -1.65 14.34
N MET A 38 -2.87 -0.75 15.06
CA MET A 38 -2.72 -0.85 16.52
C MET A 38 -4.05 -0.65 17.26
N ARG A 39 -5.03 0.00 16.62
CA ARG A 39 -6.37 0.24 17.15
C ARG A 39 -7.28 -0.95 16.87
N SER A 40 -8.34 -1.05 17.67
CA SER A 40 -9.33 -2.13 17.56
C SER A 40 -10.29 -1.96 16.38
N THR A 41 -10.33 -0.79 15.73
CA THR A 41 -11.31 -0.45 14.70
C THR A 41 -10.70 0.32 13.54
N ILE A 42 -11.28 0.14 12.35
CA ILE A 42 -10.91 0.88 11.13
C ILE A 42 -11.39 2.33 11.23
N GLY A 43 -10.53 3.26 10.85
CA GLY A 43 -10.79 4.70 10.79
C GLY A 43 -9.60 5.57 11.19
N GLY A 44 -8.56 4.99 11.80
CA GLY A 44 -7.40 5.73 12.29
C GLY A 44 -7.82 6.80 13.29
N HIS A 45 -7.37 8.04 13.10
CA HIS A 45 -7.76 9.17 13.97
C HIS A 45 -9.27 9.44 14.02
N LEU A 46 -10.06 9.00 13.04
CA LEU A 46 -11.52 9.14 13.07
C LEU A 46 -12.20 8.33 14.18
N THR A 47 -11.46 7.42 14.80
CA THR A 47 -11.92 6.58 15.92
C THR A 47 -11.57 7.15 17.29
N ALA A 48 -10.83 8.27 17.34
CA ALA A 48 -10.46 8.90 18.59
C ALA A 48 -11.70 9.49 19.30
N PRO A 49 -11.76 9.48 20.64
CA PRO A 49 -12.90 10.04 21.39
C PRO A 49 -13.19 11.51 21.07
N ASP A 50 -12.15 12.27 20.73
CA ASP A 50 -12.15 13.69 20.40
C ASP A 50 -12.08 13.96 18.88
N ALA A 51 -12.38 12.95 18.05
CA ALA A 51 -12.32 13.10 16.61
C ALA A 51 -13.31 14.17 16.09
N GLU A 52 -12.75 15.21 15.46
CA GLU A 52 -13.53 16.29 14.86
C GLU A 52 -14.47 15.80 13.75
N PRO A 53 -15.65 16.43 13.57
CA PRO A 53 -16.53 16.16 12.46
C PRO A 53 -15.82 16.31 11.10
N VAL A 54 -16.21 15.48 10.15
CA VAL A 54 -15.71 15.54 8.78
C VAL A 54 -16.74 16.21 7.86
N SER A 55 -16.30 16.53 6.64
CA SER A 55 -17.24 16.93 5.58
C SER A 55 -18.25 15.80 5.29
N LYS A 56 -19.53 16.13 5.11
CA LYS A 56 -20.56 15.22 4.54
C LYS A 56 -20.21 14.68 3.13
N HIS A 57 -19.19 15.26 2.50
CA HIS A 57 -18.63 14.80 1.23
C HIS A 57 -17.46 13.82 1.40
N PHE A 58 -17.08 13.47 2.63
CA PHE A 58 -16.11 12.43 2.92
C PHE A 58 -16.70 11.07 2.56
N ARG A 59 -16.65 10.71 1.28
CA ARG A 59 -17.19 9.45 0.75
C ARG A 59 -16.49 9.11 -0.54
N TYR A 60 -16.41 7.81 -0.82
CA TYR A 60 -15.86 7.33 -2.08
C TYR A 60 -16.68 7.83 -3.28
N ARG A 61 -15.98 8.14 -4.36
CA ARG A 61 -16.54 8.32 -5.70
C ARG A 61 -16.48 7.05 -6.50
N THR A 62 -15.52 6.18 -6.22
CA THR A 62 -15.44 4.82 -6.75
C THR A 62 -16.70 4.04 -6.35
N PRO A 63 -17.59 3.67 -7.29
CA PRO A 63 -18.90 3.14 -6.95
C PRO A 63 -18.88 1.88 -6.08
N TYR A 64 -17.94 0.96 -6.35
CA TYR A 64 -17.82 -0.30 -5.61
C TYR A 64 -17.29 -0.13 -4.18
N LEU A 65 -16.61 0.98 -3.87
CA LEU A 65 -16.19 1.32 -2.50
C LEU A 65 -17.25 2.12 -1.75
N LYS A 66 -18.21 2.72 -2.46
CA LYS A 66 -19.24 3.59 -1.88
C LYS A 66 -20.40 2.78 -1.28
N VAL A 67 -20.11 2.01 -0.23
CA VAL A 67 -21.04 1.04 0.36
C VAL A 67 -22.08 1.71 1.28
N THR A 68 -21.67 2.73 2.04
CA THR A 68 -22.54 3.42 3.03
C THR A 68 -22.55 4.94 2.82
N LYS A 69 -23.44 5.63 3.56
CA LYS A 69 -23.51 7.11 3.58
C LYS A 69 -22.70 7.66 4.76
N VAL A 70 -22.25 8.91 4.62
CA VAL A 70 -21.57 9.69 5.67
C VAL A 70 -22.42 10.90 6.02
N ASP A 71 -22.67 11.09 7.32
CA ASP A 71 -23.54 12.15 7.86
C ASP A 71 -22.76 13.39 8.31
N GLY A 72 -21.43 13.33 8.29
CA GLY A 72 -20.52 14.39 8.73
C GLY A 72 -19.87 14.11 10.09
N SER A 73 -20.31 13.09 10.82
CA SER A 73 -19.59 12.62 12.01
C SER A 73 -18.35 11.81 11.64
N ALA A 74 -17.29 11.89 12.46
CA ALA A 74 -16.11 11.03 12.32
C ALA A 74 -16.48 9.54 12.40
N ALA A 75 -17.42 9.18 13.28
CA ALA A 75 -17.96 7.82 13.41
C ALA A 75 -18.62 7.32 12.11
N SER A 76 -19.42 8.15 11.43
CA SER A 76 -20.01 7.75 10.13
C SER A 76 -18.93 7.56 9.05
N ALA A 77 -17.88 8.38 9.06
CA ALA A 77 -16.75 8.24 8.15
C ALA A 77 -15.93 6.97 8.43
N ALA A 78 -15.63 6.66 9.70
CA ALA A 78 -14.97 5.41 10.09
C ALA A 78 -15.78 4.18 9.65
N ARG A 79 -17.10 4.19 9.88
CA ARG A 79 -18.01 3.13 9.37
C ARG A 79 -17.99 3.02 7.85
N HIS A 80 -17.85 4.14 7.14
CA HIS A 80 -17.75 4.16 5.68
C HIS A 80 -16.47 3.49 5.17
N LEU A 81 -15.34 3.80 5.80
CA LEU A 81 -14.05 3.15 5.50
C LEU A 81 -14.10 1.66 5.81
N ALA A 82 -14.61 1.29 6.99
CA ALA A 82 -14.74 -0.11 7.40
C ALA A 82 -15.64 -0.91 6.44
N ALA A 83 -16.75 -0.34 6.00
CA ALA A 83 -17.64 -0.97 5.04
C ALA A 83 -16.96 -1.24 3.69
N ALA A 84 -16.11 -0.32 3.22
CA ALA A 84 -15.35 -0.52 1.99
C ALA A 84 -14.29 -1.61 2.14
N VAL A 85 -13.54 -1.63 3.26
CA VAL A 85 -12.55 -2.68 3.55
C VAL A 85 -13.22 -4.06 3.60
N ASN A 86 -14.35 -4.18 4.31
CA ASN A 86 -15.11 -5.43 4.41
C ASN A 86 -15.67 -5.88 3.06
N ALA A 87 -16.18 -4.95 2.24
CA ALA A 87 -16.69 -5.26 0.91
C ALA A 87 -15.57 -5.68 -0.07
N GLY A 88 -14.36 -5.14 0.09
CA GLY A 88 -13.19 -5.56 -0.66
C GLY A 88 -12.65 -6.92 -0.24
N GLY A 89 -12.86 -7.32 1.02
CA GLY A 89 -12.44 -8.61 1.55
C GLY A 89 -11.03 -8.64 2.15
N ALA A 90 -10.45 -7.49 2.50
CA ALA A 90 -9.15 -7.46 3.18
C ALA A 90 -9.25 -8.04 4.60
N GLN A 91 -8.23 -8.78 5.02
CA GLN A 91 -8.12 -9.26 6.40
C GLN A 91 -7.72 -8.10 7.31
N PHE A 92 -8.62 -7.65 8.18
CA PHE A 92 -8.29 -6.66 9.20
C PHE A 92 -7.66 -7.32 10.43
N ARG A 93 -6.42 -6.94 10.76
CA ARG A 93 -5.71 -7.33 11.98
C ARG A 93 -5.65 -6.15 12.92
N ALA A 94 -6.66 -6.07 13.77
CA ALA A 94 -6.79 -5.05 14.80
C ALA A 94 -5.82 -5.30 15.96
N ASN A 95 -5.61 -4.28 16.81
CA ASN A 95 -4.79 -4.38 18.02
C ASN A 95 -3.39 -4.97 17.74
N THR A 96 -2.84 -4.66 16.57
CA THR A 96 -1.59 -5.24 16.07
C THR A 96 -0.65 -4.12 15.65
N THR A 97 0.48 -4.02 16.35
CA THR A 97 1.51 -3.01 16.06
C THR A 97 2.60 -3.65 15.22
N VAL A 98 2.85 -3.10 14.03
CA VAL A 98 4.01 -3.49 13.23
C VAL A 98 5.27 -2.85 13.82
N THR A 99 6.28 -3.67 14.08
CA THR A 99 7.50 -3.27 14.79
C THR A 99 8.75 -3.41 13.94
N LYS A 100 8.67 -4.13 12.81
CA LYS A 100 9.77 -4.27 11.86
C LYS A 100 9.25 -4.62 10.46
N ALA A 101 9.87 -4.07 9.42
CA ALA A 101 9.72 -4.54 8.05
C ALA A 101 11.09 -4.59 7.36
N ALA A 102 11.50 -5.76 6.89
CA ALA A 102 12.76 -5.99 6.20
C ALA A 102 12.54 -6.66 4.85
N PHE A 103 13.20 -6.19 3.79
CA PHE A 103 13.03 -6.81 2.47
C PHE A 103 13.97 -8.01 2.31
N ASN A 104 13.40 -9.17 2.03
CA ASN A 104 14.10 -10.40 1.69
C ASN A 104 14.30 -10.46 0.17
N GLU A 105 15.51 -10.12 -0.30
CA GLU A 105 15.85 -10.14 -1.73
C GLU A 105 15.78 -11.54 -2.36
N GLY A 106 16.02 -12.58 -1.55
CA GLY A 106 15.96 -13.97 -1.99
C GLY A 106 14.58 -14.38 -2.46
N GLU A 107 13.55 -13.88 -1.78
CA GLU A 107 12.13 -14.15 -2.08
C GLU A 107 11.43 -13.03 -2.84
N GLY A 108 11.99 -11.81 -2.83
CA GLY A 108 11.32 -10.63 -3.36
C GLY A 108 10.15 -10.16 -2.49
N GLN A 109 10.22 -10.37 -1.17
CA GLN A 109 9.13 -10.11 -0.24
C GLN A 109 9.59 -9.32 1.00
N TRP A 110 8.69 -8.53 1.57
CA TRP A 110 8.84 -7.91 2.88
C TRP A 110 8.50 -8.89 4.00
N GLU A 111 9.44 -9.12 4.91
CA GLU A 111 9.21 -9.76 6.21
C GLU A 111 8.71 -8.71 7.21
N VAL A 112 7.41 -8.76 7.52
CA VAL A 112 6.73 -7.83 8.43
C VAL A 112 6.57 -8.51 9.78
N THR A 113 7.24 -7.95 10.80
CA THR A 113 7.12 -8.38 12.19
C THR A 113 6.16 -7.47 12.94
N PHE A 114 5.30 -8.06 13.75
CA PHE A 114 4.25 -7.35 14.48
C PHE A 114 4.02 -7.98 15.85
N SER A 115 3.49 -7.18 16.77
CA SER A 115 3.04 -7.61 18.10
C SER A 115 1.54 -7.41 18.28
N GLY A 116 0.86 -8.41 18.82
CA GLY A 116 -0.54 -8.34 19.24
C GLY A 116 -0.69 -7.67 20.62
N ALA A 117 -1.94 -7.34 20.99
CA ALA A 117 -2.25 -6.76 22.31
C ALA A 117 -1.89 -7.64 23.51
N ASP A 118 -1.79 -8.95 23.31
CA ASP A 118 -1.36 -9.94 24.32
C ASP A 118 0.17 -10.08 24.40
N GLY A 119 0.92 -9.29 23.62
CA GLY A 119 2.38 -9.35 23.55
C GLY A 119 2.90 -10.48 22.65
N THR A 120 2.03 -11.24 21.98
CA THR A 120 2.47 -12.23 20.99
C THR A 120 3.13 -11.55 19.81
N THR A 121 4.27 -12.06 19.38
CA THR A 121 5.00 -11.55 18.22
C THR A 121 4.87 -12.55 17.06
N GLY A 122 4.61 -12.04 15.87
CA GLY A 122 4.56 -12.82 14.64
C GLY A 122 5.36 -12.14 13.52
N THR A 123 5.78 -12.94 12.54
CA THR A 123 6.39 -12.45 11.30
C THR A 123 5.70 -13.11 10.11
N GLU A 124 5.36 -12.33 9.09
CA GLU A 124 4.76 -12.81 7.86
C GLU A 124 5.38 -12.11 6.64
N ARG A 125 5.35 -12.80 5.49
CA ARG A 125 5.94 -12.29 4.25
C ARG A 125 4.88 -11.74 3.29
N PHE A 126 5.14 -10.56 2.75
CA PHE A 126 4.28 -9.88 1.80
C PHE A 126 5.05 -9.44 0.57
N ASP A 127 4.47 -9.57 -0.62
CA ASP A 127 5.11 -9.07 -1.85
C ASP A 127 5.19 -7.55 -1.85
N ILE A 128 4.21 -6.87 -1.23
CA ILE A 128 4.09 -5.40 -1.20
C ILE A 128 3.89 -4.90 0.23
N LEU A 129 4.60 -3.84 0.58
CA LEU A 129 4.40 -3.07 1.80
C LEU A 129 3.78 -1.71 1.47
N ILE A 130 2.61 -1.42 2.03
CA ILE A 130 1.93 -0.14 1.93
C ILE A 130 1.94 0.53 3.30
N ARG A 131 2.66 1.66 3.41
CA ARG A 131 2.72 2.49 4.62
C ARG A 131 1.62 3.54 4.57
N ALA A 132 0.79 3.55 5.60
CA ALA A 132 -0.37 4.42 5.75
C ALA A 132 -0.59 4.86 7.21
N THR A 133 0.50 5.02 7.96
CA THR A 133 0.53 5.27 9.40
C THR A 133 0.20 6.70 9.80
N GLY A 134 0.34 7.67 8.89
CA GLY A 134 0.24 9.10 9.16
C GLY A 134 1.46 9.70 9.87
N GLU A 135 2.42 8.87 10.27
CA GLU A 135 3.59 9.22 11.08
C GLU A 135 4.85 8.52 10.54
N ALA A 136 6.02 8.95 10.98
CA ALA A 136 7.29 8.30 10.61
C ALA A 136 7.28 6.81 11.00
N SER A 137 7.89 5.97 10.17
CA SER A 137 7.91 4.52 10.29
C SER A 137 9.36 4.01 10.36
N PRO A 138 10.08 4.30 11.46
CA PRO A 138 11.50 3.93 11.61
C PRO A 138 11.75 2.42 11.63
N TRP A 139 10.68 1.63 11.75
CA TRP A 139 10.70 0.17 11.70
C TRP A 139 10.83 -0.39 10.26
N ILE A 140 10.75 0.45 9.22
CA ILE A 140 11.00 0.03 7.83
C ILE A 140 12.51 0.12 7.56
N GLU A 141 13.15 -1.02 7.35
CA GLU A 141 14.56 -1.09 6.99
C GLU A 141 14.78 -0.65 5.53
N VAL A 142 15.90 0.03 5.29
CA VAL A 142 16.38 0.35 3.94
C VAL A 142 17.50 -0.63 3.57
N PRO A 143 17.29 -1.54 2.60
CA PRO A 143 18.28 -2.54 2.21
C PRO A 143 19.65 -1.91 1.88
N GLY A 144 20.70 -2.42 2.51
CA GLY A 144 22.08 -1.95 2.35
C GLY A 144 22.37 -0.55 2.91
N ARG A 145 21.43 0.09 3.62
CA ARG A 145 21.56 1.47 4.15
C ARG A 145 21.02 1.59 5.59
N PRO A 146 21.68 0.97 6.58
CA PRO A 146 21.16 0.88 7.96
C PRO A 146 20.98 2.23 8.68
N ASN A 147 21.64 3.30 8.21
CA ASN A 147 21.58 4.63 8.82
C ASN A 147 20.61 5.59 8.11
N ILE A 148 19.82 5.10 7.16
CA ILE A 148 18.85 5.91 6.42
C ILE A 148 17.44 5.49 6.82
N ALA A 149 16.61 6.43 7.25
CA ALA A 149 15.20 6.16 7.49
C ALA A 149 14.45 6.08 6.16
N ALA A 150 13.50 5.14 6.04
CA ALA A 150 12.64 5.03 4.87
C ALA A 150 11.86 6.33 4.60
N ASP A 151 11.50 7.06 5.66
CA ASP A 151 10.78 8.33 5.60
C ASP A 151 11.58 9.49 5.00
N ASP A 152 12.91 9.39 4.98
CA ASP A 152 13.80 10.39 4.36
C ASP A 152 13.97 10.16 2.84
N LEU A 153 13.44 9.06 2.30
CA LEU A 153 13.54 8.73 0.89
C LEU A 153 12.51 9.48 0.06
N TYR A 154 12.89 9.81 -1.18
CA TYR A 154 11.99 10.48 -2.11
C TYR A 154 10.85 9.57 -2.56
N LEU A 155 9.69 10.17 -2.79
CA LEU A 155 8.53 9.50 -3.36
C LEU A 155 8.37 9.85 -4.85
N HIS A 156 8.35 8.86 -5.73
CA HIS A 156 7.96 9.04 -7.13
C HIS A 156 6.45 9.27 -7.21
N TYR A 157 6.08 10.39 -7.83
CA TYR A 157 4.70 10.90 -7.88
C TYR A 157 3.98 10.97 -6.52
N GLY A 158 4.72 10.93 -5.41
CA GLY A 158 4.16 10.93 -4.06
C GLY A 158 3.52 9.59 -3.65
N ALA A 159 3.99 8.46 -4.19
CA ALA A 159 3.53 7.13 -3.78
C ALA A 159 4.67 6.11 -3.65
N GLU A 160 5.48 5.91 -4.69
CA GLU A 160 6.51 4.86 -4.69
C GLU A 160 7.79 5.34 -4.05
N VAL A 161 8.36 4.57 -3.13
CA VAL A 161 9.57 4.98 -2.42
C VAL A 161 10.81 4.69 -3.26
N VAL A 162 11.54 5.72 -3.65
CA VAL A 162 12.73 5.58 -4.49
C VAL A 162 13.83 4.85 -3.71
N GLY A 163 14.23 3.69 -4.23
CA GLY A 163 15.25 2.85 -3.62
C GLY A 163 14.74 1.83 -2.61
N LEU A 164 13.42 1.76 -2.37
CA LEU A 164 12.81 0.62 -1.68
C LEU A 164 12.00 -0.24 -2.65
N PRO A 165 12.25 -1.56 -2.68
CA PRO A 165 11.49 -2.46 -3.53
C PRO A 165 10.07 -2.66 -3.00
N ASN A 166 9.08 -2.65 -3.89
CA ASN A 166 7.68 -2.98 -3.58
C ASN A 166 7.07 -2.20 -2.40
N ALA A 167 7.55 -0.97 -2.13
CA ALA A 167 7.08 -0.14 -1.03
C ALA A 167 6.31 1.09 -1.54
N LEU A 168 5.10 1.30 -1.01
CA LEU A 168 4.24 2.44 -1.34
C LEU A 168 3.87 3.22 -0.09
N PHE A 169 4.07 4.53 -0.09
CA PHE A 169 3.64 5.44 0.98
C PHE A 169 2.42 6.21 0.48
N VAL A 170 1.25 5.97 1.08
CA VAL A 170 -0.03 6.45 0.51
C VAL A 170 -0.70 7.56 1.31
N ASP A 171 -0.10 7.97 2.41
CA ASP A 171 -0.62 8.88 3.44
C ASP A 171 0.04 10.27 3.45
N GLY A 172 0.91 10.58 2.49
CA GLY A 172 1.47 11.94 2.38
C GLY A 172 2.51 12.08 1.27
N PRO A 173 2.90 13.32 0.91
CA PRO A 173 2.27 14.59 1.28
C PRO A 173 0.95 14.84 0.51
N PHE A 174 0.07 15.74 1.00
CA PHE A 174 -1.18 16.11 0.31
C PHE A 174 -1.10 17.49 -0.35
N PRO A 175 -1.78 17.71 -1.49
CA PRO A 175 -1.94 19.04 -2.05
C PRO A 175 -2.90 19.88 -1.20
N THR A 176 -2.79 21.21 -1.25
CA THR A 176 -3.67 22.16 -0.53
C THR A 176 -4.86 22.66 -1.39
N ASP A 177 -5.13 21.98 -2.50
CA ASP A 177 -6.14 22.38 -3.49
C ASP A 177 -7.58 22.32 -2.93
N ARG A 178 -8.41 23.32 -3.29
CA ARG A 178 -9.84 23.40 -2.94
C ARG A 178 -10.66 22.17 -3.37
N ALA A 179 -10.20 21.39 -4.33
CA ALA A 179 -10.81 20.12 -4.74
C ALA A 179 -11.04 19.18 -3.55
N LEU A 180 -10.15 19.18 -2.55
CA LEU A 180 -10.30 18.35 -1.35
C LEU A 180 -11.49 18.76 -0.47
N LYS A 181 -11.96 20.01 -0.54
CA LYS A 181 -13.20 20.42 0.16
C LYS A 181 -14.43 19.72 -0.41
N ARG A 182 -14.43 19.47 -1.72
CA ARG A 182 -15.53 18.80 -2.43
C ARG A 182 -15.35 17.29 -2.44
N HIS A 183 -14.11 16.81 -2.55
CA HIS A 183 -13.73 15.39 -2.65
C HIS A 183 -12.58 15.06 -1.68
N PRO A 184 -12.86 14.97 -0.37
CA PRO A 184 -11.83 14.73 0.65
C PRO A 184 -11.04 13.45 0.42
N LEU A 185 -11.66 12.43 -0.19
CA LEU A 185 -11.01 11.15 -0.46
C LEU A 185 -10.25 11.06 -1.80
N ALA A 186 -10.24 12.12 -2.61
CA ALA A 186 -9.76 12.02 -3.99
C ALA A 186 -8.29 11.59 -4.15
N VAL A 187 -7.42 11.98 -3.22
CA VAL A 187 -6.00 11.57 -3.24
C VAL A 187 -5.84 10.13 -2.74
N PHE A 188 -6.58 9.75 -1.68
CA PHE A 188 -6.58 8.38 -1.18
C PHE A 188 -7.11 7.40 -2.23
N GLU A 189 -8.18 7.74 -2.94
CA GLU A 189 -8.70 6.94 -4.06
C GLU A 189 -7.67 6.80 -5.18
N ALA A 190 -6.99 7.89 -5.56
CA ALA A 190 -5.96 7.82 -6.59
C ALA A 190 -4.79 6.90 -6.20
N ARG A 191 -4.34 6.97 -4.95
CA ARG A 191 -3.22 6.17 -4.44
C ARG A 191 -3.62 4.71 -4.17
N GLY A 192 -4.85 4.45 -3.72
CA GLY A 192 -5.39 3.10 -3.58
C GLY A 192 -5.57 2.42 -4.93
N ASP A 193 -6.14 3.12 -5.92
CA ASP A 193 -6.25 2.64 -7.31
C ASP A 193 -4.86 2.36 -7.91
N TYR A 194 -3.86 3.17 -7.56
CA TYR A 194 -2.47 2.93 -7.97
C TYR A 194 -1.88 1.68 -7.31
N ALA A 195 -2.11 1.48 -6.02
CA ALA A 195 -1.59 0.33 -5.28
C ALA A 195 -2.06 -1.01 -5.88
N ARG A 196 -3.34 -1.13 -6.24
CA ARG A 196 -3.84 -2.34 -6.93
C ARG A 196 -3.23 -2.53 -8.32
N ARG A 197 -2.91 -1.45 -9.04
CA ARG A 197 -2.24 -1.52 -10.35
C ARG A 197 -0.79 -1.95 -10.20
N TYR A 198 -0.11 -1.44 -9.18
CA TYR A 198 1.24 -1.87 -8.81
C TYR A 198 1.26 -3.36 -8.49
N ALA A 199 0.31 -3.84 -7.68
CA ALA A 199 0.17 -5.26 -7.38
C ALA A 199 -0.03 -6.11 -8.63
N ARG A 200 -0.88 -5.67 -9.56
CA ARG A 200 -1.04 -6.32 -10.88
C ARG A 200 0.28 -6.43 -11.64
N GLN A 201 1.20 -5.47 -11.51
CA GLN A 201 2.50 -5.57 -12.18
C GLN A 201 3.41 -6.66 -11.63
N LEU A 202 3.38 -6.90 -10.31
CA LEU A 202 4.08 -8.02 -9.70
C LEU A 202 3.42 -9.35 -10.05
N GLU A 203 2.10 -9.42 -10.08
CA GLU A 203 1.38 -10.62 -10.53
C GLU A 203 1.77 -11.03 -11.96
N ILE A 204 1.93 -10.06 -12.87
CA ILE A 204 2.35 -10.30 -14.26
C ILE A 204 3.81 -10.76 -14.34
N ARG A 205 4.69 -10.21 -13.50
CA ARG A 205 6.15 -10.43 -13.59
C ARG A 205 6.64 -11.61 -12.75
N GLY A 206 5.86 -12.04 -11.77
CA GLY A 206 6.21 -13.06 -10.80
C GLY A 206 7.02 -12.53 -9.61
N PRO A 207 7.51 -13.45 -8.75
CA PRO A 207 8.24 -13.11 -7.54
C PRO A 207 9.50 -12.27 -7.81
N GLY A 208 9.60 -11.12 -7.13
CA GLY A 208 10.72 -10.21 -7.32
C GLY A 208 10.48 -8.80 -6.79
N ALA A 209 11.39 -7.91 -7.15
CA ALA A 209 11.43 -6.52 -6.71
C ALA A 209 11.16 -5.58 -7.88
N LEU A 210 10.11 -4.77 -7.77
CA LEU A 210 9.92 -3.55 -8.56
C LEU A 210 10.54 -2.36 -7.82
N THR A 211 11.35 -1.59 -8.53
CA THR A 211 11.98 -0.37 -8.02
C THR A 211 11.87 0.77 -9.01
N VAL A 212 11.73 2.00 -8.52
CA VAL A 212 11.80 3.21 -9.36
C VAL A 212 13.25 3.42 -9.78
N LYS A 213 13.49 3.60 -11.09
CA LYS A 213 14.80 3.96 -11.61
C LYS A 213 15.16 5.38 -11.15
N ARG A 214 16.36 5.57 -10.62
CA ARG A 214 16.78 6.84 -10.02
C ARG A 214 16.70 8.02 -11.00
N ASP A 215 17.01 7.81 -12.27
CA ASP A 215 16.95 8.81 -13.34
C ASP A 215 15.52 9.09 -13.85
N LYS A 216 14.54 8.31 -13.40
CA LYS A 216 13.12 8.46 -13.75
C LYS A 216 12.28 8.98 -12.59
N TRP A 217 12.90 9.28 -11.45
CA TRP A 217 12.18 9.90 -10.34
C TRP A 217 11.58 11.24 -10.78
N LEU A 218 10.36 11.47 -10.31
CA LEU A 218 9.58 12.66 -10.56
C LEU A 218 8.83 13.00 -9.28
N VAL A 219 8.81 14.28 -8.95
CA VAL A 219 8.11 14.83 -7.78
C VAL A 219 6.60 14.63 -7.89
N GLN A 220 5.92 14.61 -6.75
CA GLN A 220 4.47 14.64 -6.69
C GLN A 220 3.89 15.88 -7.43
N PRO A 221 2.82 15.72 -8.23
CA PRO A 221 2.07 16.85 -8.76
C PRO A 221 1.41 17.70 -7.65
N GLY A 222 1.50 19.03 -7.75
CA GLY A 222 0.99 19.95 -6.72
C GLY A 222 -0.54 20.07 -6.62
N ALA A 223 -1.30 19.43 -7.51
CA ALA A 223 -2.76 19.52 -7.55
C ALA A 223 -3.41 18.13 -7.64
N VAL A 224 -4.61 17.99 -7.06
CA VAL A 224 -5.38 16.72 -7.06
C VAL A 224 -5.59 16.18 -8.48
N ARG A 225 -5.85 17.04 -9.46
CA ARG A 225 -5.99 16.64 -10.88
C ARG A 225 -4.70 16.01 -11.43
N GLY A 226 -3.55 16.59 -11.10
CA GLY A 226 -2.25 16.08 -11.53
C GLY A 226 -1.94 14.73 -10.91
N ILE A 227 -2.18 14.58 -9.60
CA ILE A 227 -2.01 13.30 -8.89
C ILE A 227 -2.88 12.22 -9.53
N ARG A 228 -4.17 12.48 -9.71
CA ARG A 228 -5.11 11.54 -10.35
C ARG A 228 -4.67 11.16 -11.76
N SER A 229 -4.15 12.11 -12.54
CA SER A 229 -3.65 11.84 -13.88
C SER A 229 -2.41 10.96 -13.86
N LYS A 230 -1.42 11.26 -13.00
CA LYS A 230 -0.16 10.52 -12.94
C LYS A 230 -0.30 9.12 -12.36
N LEU A 231 -1.21 8.94 -11.40
CA LEU A 231 -1.50 7.66 -10.78
C LEU A 231 -2.60 6.86 -11.49
N SER A 232 -3.10 7.36 -12.63
CA SER A 232 -4.14 6.66 -13.39
C SER A 232 -3.64 5.45 -14.17
N GLU A 233 -2.34 5.24 -14.27
CA GLU A 233 -1.69 4.11 -14.94
C GLU A 233 -0.32 3.83 -14.29
N PHE A 234 0.19 2.61 -14.45
CA PHE A 234 1.55 2.26 -14.05
C PHE A 234 2.51 2.57 -15.21
N ASP A 235 3.63 3.25 -14.94
CA ASP A 235 4.65 3.55 -15.94
C ASP A 235 5.76 2.47 -15.95
N PRO A 236 5.75 1.50 -16.87
CA PRO A 236 6.79 0.47 -16.92
C PRO A 236 8.18 1.03 -17.28
N ALA A 237 8.27 2.20 -17.93
CA ALA A 237 9.55 2.79 -18.30
C ALA A 237 10.28 3.38 -17.08
N ALA A 238 9.52 3.89 -16.10
CA ALA A 238 10.06 4.39 -14.83
C ALA A 238 10.57 3.29 -13.89
N HIS A 239 10.20 2.03 -14.15
CA HIS A 239 10.45 0.92 -13.24
C HIS A 239 11.49 -0.08 -13.76
N ALA A 240 12.27 -0.63 -12.84
CA ALA A 240 13.08 -1.82 -13.04
C ALA A 240 12.45 -2.98 -12.28
N PHE A 241 12.52 -4.18 -12.87
CA PHE A 241 12.13 -5.42 -12.20
C PHE A 241 13.35 -6.32 -12.06
N GLN A 242 13.57 -6.81 -10.84
CA GLN A 242 14.58 -7.81 -10.53
C GLN A 242 13.89 -9.05 -9.98
N ARG A 243 14.09 -10.19 -10.64
CA ARG A 243 13.55 -11.47 -10.19
C ARG A 243 14.21 -11.88 -8.87
N ALA A 244 13.41 -12.42 -7.95
CA ALA A 244 13.89 -12.99 -6.69
C ALA A 244 14.88 -14.14 -6.95
N SER A 245 16.02 -14.17 -6.26
CA SER A 245 17.10 -15.12 -6.59
C SER A 245 16.70 -16.58 -6.37
N ASN A 246 15.88 -16.87 -5.36
CA ASN A 246 15.38 -18.22 -5.09
C ASN A 246 14.47 -18.74 -6.21
N HIS A 247 13.93 -17.85 -7.04
CA HIS A 247 13.05 -18.15 -8.18
C HIS A 247 13.77 -18.04 -9.53
N ALA A 248 15.01 -17.53 -9.56
CA ALA A 248 15.77 -17.33 -10.80
C ALA A 248 16.41 -18.63 -11.33
N ASP A 249 16.83 -19.52 -10.44
CA ASP A 249 17.49 -20.77 -10.80
C ASP A 249 16.51 -21.86 -11.29
N GLU A 250 15.28 -21.86 -10.79
CA GLU A 250 14.22 -22.77 -11.25
C GLU A 250 13.87 -22.53 -12.73
N ALA A 251 13.77 -21.25 -13.13
CA ALA A 251 13.54 -20.87 -14.52
C ALA A 251 14.71 -21.26 -15.45
N ARG A 252 15.97 -21.20 -14.98
CA ARG A 252 17.14 -21.64 -15.76
C ARG A 252 17.20 -23.16 -15.90
N LYS A 253 16.89 -23.91 -14.85
CA LYS A 253 16.85 -25.39 -14.88
C LYS A 253 15.76 -25.88 -15.83
N SER A 254 14.57 -25.30 -15.79
CA SER A 254 13.49 -25.68 -16.69
C SER A 254 13.77 -25.34 -18.16
N ALA A 255 14.35 -24.17 -18.44
CA ALA A 255 14.74 -23.78 -19.79
C ALA A 255 15.77 -24.74 -20.41
N ARG A 256 16.70 -25.28 -19.61
CA ARG A 256 17.66 -26.30 -20.05
C ARG A 256 17.02 -27.66 -20.32
N THR A 257 15.94 -28.00 -19.60
CA THR A 257 15.26 -29.29 -19.71
C THR A 257 14.38 -29.38 -20.97
N HIS A 258 13.97 -28.23 -21.53
CA HIS A 258 13.18 -28.15 -22.76
C HIS A 258 14.01 -27.93 -24.03
N ALA A 259 15.32 -27.73 -23.90
CA ALA A 259 16.24 -27.47 -25.02
C ALA A 259 17.13 -28.69 -25.37
N GLY A 260 16.95 -29.83 -24.68
CA GLY A 260 17.58 -31.11 -24.98
C GLY A 260 16.52 -32.17 -25.26
#